data_AF-A0A9E3F002-F1
#
_entry.id   AF-A0A9E3F002-F1
#
_cell.length_a   1.000
_cell.length_b   1.000
_cell.length_c   1.000
_cell.angle_alpha   90.00
_cell.angle_beta   90.00
_cell.angle_gamma   90.00
#
_symmetry.space_group_name_H-M   'P 1'
#
loop_
_entity.id
_entity.type
_entity.pdbx_description
1 polymer ?
#
loop_
_entity_poly.entity_id
_entity_poly.type
_entity_poly.pdbx_seq_one_letter_code
_entity_poly.pdbx_strand_id
1 'polypeptide(L)'
;MTSARTILPGTKASVSGYVAAMPTSRIGDVASLGRGDPDVIPLWFGEGDLVTPSFIMDAAEKAMRAGRTFYTWQRGIPELRAAIAKYQSELYGISCAA
;
A
#
# COMPACT_ATOMS: atom_id res chain seq x y z
N MET A 1 4.19 5.08 -29.11
CA MET A 1 3.62 6.44 -29.07
C MET A 1 4.37 7.24 -28.00
N THR A 2 5.30 8.10 -28.41
CA THR A 2 6.12 8.89 -27.48
C THR A 2 5.32 10.11 -27.05
N SER A 3 4.69 10.05 -25.87
CA SER A 3 4.04 11.23 -25.27
C SER A 3 5.11 12.29 -24.97
N ALA A 4 4.84 13.55 -25.36
CA ALA A 4 5.73 14.67 -25.10
C ALA A 4 6.04 14.78 -23.59
N ARG A 5 7.30 15.03 -23.24
CA ARG A 5 7.70 15.22 -21.84
C ARG A 5 7.36 16.63 -21.37
N THR A 6 7.01 16.76 -20.10
CA THR A 6 6.70 18.03 -19.44
C THR A 6 7.79 18.37 -18.44
N ILE A 7 8.33 19.59 -18.49
CA ILE A 7 9.30 20.08 -17.50
C ILE A 7 8.53 20.50 -16.26
N LEU A 8 8.98 20.04 -15.08
CA LEU A 8 8.35 20.40 -13.82
C LEU A 8 8.69 21.84 -13.43
N PRO A 9 7.72 22.65 -12.97
CA PRO A 9 7.96 24.03 -12.55
C PRO A 9 9.10 24.14 -11.55
N GLY A 10 10.02 25.09 -11.78
CA GLY A 10 11.14 25.34 -10.87
C GLY A 10 12.30 24.32 -10.93
N THR A 11 12.29 23.38 -11.88
CA THR A 11 13.36 22.37 -12.02
C THR A 11 13.80 22.19 -13.48
N LYS A 12 14.95 21.55 -13.70
CA LYS A 12 15.36 21.04 -15.03
C LYS A 12 14.83 19.63 -15.32
N ALA A 13 14.11 19.03 -14.36
CA ALA A 13 13.62 17.67 -14.48
C ALA A 13 12.38 17.62 -15.39
N SER A 14 12.21 16.50 -16.11
CA SER A 14 11.04 16.27 -16.95
C SER A 14 10.39 14.93 -16.65
N VAL A 15 9.07 14.89 -16.70
CA VAL A 15 8.24 13.69 -16.57
C VAL A 15 7.49 13.43 -17.88
N SER A 16 6.91 12.24 -18.04
CA SER A 16 6.02 11.98 -19.18
C SER A 16 4.78 12.88 -19.10
N GLY A 17 4.22 13.25 -20.25
CA GLY A 17 2.97 14.01 -20.29
C GLY A 17 1.82 13.30 -19.58
N TYR A 18 1.81 11.97 -19.56
CA TYR A 18 0.85 11.18 -18.78
C TYR A 18 0.95 11.48 -17.28
N VAL A 19 2.15 11.42 -16.70
CA VAL A 19 2.35 11.71 -15.27
C VAL A 19 2.02 13.17 -14.96
N ALA A 20 2.42 14.10 -15.84
CA ALA A 20 2.12 15.52 -15.66
C ALA A 20 0.62 15.84 -15.66
N ALA A 21 -0.20 15.03 -16.36
CA ALA A 21 -1.64 15.19 -16.42
C ALA A 21 -2.40 14.45 -15.31
N MET A 22 -1.72 13.68 -14.45
CA MET A 22 -2.37 12.98 -13.34
C MET A 22 -2.87 14.01 -12.30
N PRO A 23 -4.16 13.94 -11.90
CA PRO A 23 -4.67 14.84 -10.88
C PRO A 23 -4.07 14.53 -9.51
N THR A 24 -4.07 15.52 -8.62
CA THR A 24 -3.73 15.33 -7.21
C THR A 24 -4.76 14.45 -6.51
N SER A 25 -4.34 13.79 -5.43
CA SER A 25 -5.24 12.98 -4.60
C SER A 25 -6.20 13.90 -3.83
N ARG A 26 -7.50 13.77 -4.11
CA ARG A 26 -8.55 14.51 -3.39
C ARG A 26 -8.62 14.16 -1.90
N ILE A 27 -8.19 12.96 -1.51
CA ILE A 27 -8.06 12.59 -0.09
C ILE A 27 -7.02 13.48 0.59
N GLY A 28 -5.90 13.75 -0.10
CA GLY A 28 -4.85 14.64 0.38
C GLY A 28 -5.32 16.08 0.53
N ASP A 29 -6.12 16.57 -0.43
CA ASP A 29 -6.66 17.94 -0.40
C ASP A 29 -7.59 18.14 0.80
N VAL A 30 -8.54 17.21 1.02
CA VAL A 30 -9.45 17.26 2.18
C VAL A 30 -8.67 17.13 3.49
N ALA A 31 -7.75 16.16 3.58
CA ALA A 31 -6.94 15.98 4.77
C ALA A 31 -6.10 17.23 5.07
N SER A 32 -5.57 17.92 4.07
CA SER A 32 -4.75 19.12 4.27
C SER A 32 -5.57 20.31 4.80
N LEU A 33 -6.86 20.41 4.45
CA LEU A 33 -7.74 21.46 4.96
C LEU A 33 -8.09 21.28 6.44
N GLY A 34 -8.34 20.03 6.86
CA GLY A 34 -8.77 19.73 8.24
C GLY A 34 -7.65 19.29 9.19
N ARG A 35 -6.42 19.09 8.70
CA ARG A 35 -5.31 18.57 9.53
C ARG A 35 -4.93 19.55 10.63
N GLY A 36 -5.00 19.10 11.87
CA GLY A 36 -4.61 19.88 13.04
C GLY A 36 -5.70 20.82 13.56
N ASP A 37 -6.87 20.84 12.91
CA ASP A 37 -8.04 21.55 13.41
C ASP A 37 -8.74 20.70 14.49
N PRO A 38 -8.83 21.17 15.75
CA PRO A 38 -9.47 20.42 16.83
C PRO A 38 -11.00 20.31 16.69
N ASP A 39 -11.62 21.15 15.86
CA ASP A 39 -13.07 21.18 15.66
C ASP A 39 -13.53 20.24 14.51
N VAL A 40 -12.58 19.60 13.82
CA VAL A 40 -12.84 18.71 12.68
C VAL A 40 -12.69 17.24 13.09
N ILE A 41 -13.72 16.44 12.85
CA ILE A 41 -13.65 14.97 12.98
C ILE A 41 -13.01 14.40 11.70
N PRO A 42 -11.85 13.70 11.81
CA PRO A 42 -11.13 13.20 10.64
C PRO A 42 -11.77 11.92 10.07
N LEU A 43 -12.49 12.02 8.95
CA LEU A 43 -13.15 10.89 8.27
C LEU A 43 -12.61 10.62 6.86
N TRP A 44 -11.38 11.05 6.56
CA TRP A 44 -10.79 10.99 5.22
C TRP A 44 -9.84 9.80 4.98
N PHE A 45 -9.33 9.14 6.03
CA PHE A 45 -8.50 7.94 5.91
C PHE A 45 -9.32 6.69 6.20
N GLY A 46 -9.11 5.66 5.37
CA GLY A 46 -9.83 4.39 5.46
C GLY A 46 -9.07 3.29 6.21
N GLU A 47 -8.14 3.64 7.10
CA GLU A 47 -7.46 2.67 7.97
C GLU A 47 -8.33 2.33 9.19
N GLY A 48 -8.20 1.10 9.70
CA GLY A 48 -8.91 0.69 10.91
C GLY A 48 -8.32 1.34 12.17
N ASP A 49 -9.14 1.47 13.21
CA ASP A 49 -8.78 1.99 14.53
C ASP A 49 -8.25 0.90 15.48
N LEU A 50 -8.34 -0.37 15.08
CA LEU A 50 -7.87 -1.50 15.86
C LEU A 50 -6.37 -1.71 15.67
N VAL A 51 -5.68 -1.93 16.79
CA VAL A 51 -4.27 -2.34 16.81
C VAL A 51 -4.13 -3.72 16.16
N THR A 52 -3.07 -3.90 15.39
CA THR A 52 -2.68 -5.21 14.84
C THR A 52 -2.63 -6.26 15.96
N PRO A 53 -3.32 -7.42 15.82
CA PRO A 53 -3.30 -8.48 16.83
C PRO A 53 -1.88 -8.97 17.19
N SER A 54 -1.66 -9.27 18.48
CA SER A 54 -0.32 -9.61 19.01
C SER A 54 0.35 -10.78 18.30
N PHE A 55 -0.38 -11.84 17.96
CA PHE A 55 0.18 -13.00 17.28
C PHE A 55 0.80 -12.68 15.90
N ILE A 56 0.35 -11.59 15.25
CA ILE A 56 0.93 -11.10 14.00
C ILE A 56 2.21 -10.31 14.29
N MET A 57 2.17 -9.43 15.30
CA MET A 57 3.34 -8.64 15.73
C MET A 57 4.48 -9.55 16.21
N ASP A 58 4.18 -10.59 16.99
CA ASP A 58 5.14 -11.57 17.48
C ASP A 58 5.79 -12.36 16.33
N ALA A 59 4.99 -12.74 15.31
CA ALA A 59 5.51 -13.42 14.12
C ALA A 59 6.44 -12.51 13.31
N ALA A 60 6.11 -11.22 13.18
CA ALA A 60 6.96 -10.24 12.52
C ALA A 60 8.27 -10.01 13.29
N GLU A 61 8.21 -9.85 14.62
CA GLU A 61 9.40 -9.73 15.47
C GLU A 61 10.32 -10.94 15.31
N LYS A 62 9.76 -12.15 15.40
CA LYS A 62 10.52 -13.39 15.23
C LYS A 62 11.19 -13.46 13.86
N ALA A 63 10.49 -13.08 12.79
CA ALA A 63 11.05 -13.06 11.44
C ALA A 63 12.22 -12.08 11.33
N MET A 64 12.10 -10.88 11.90
CA MET A 64 13.18 -9.88 11.94
C MET A 64 14.39 -10.41 12.72
N ARG A 65 14.18 -10.96 13.92
CA ARG A 65 15.26 -11.55 14.74
C ARG A 65 15.94 -12.73 14.06
N ALA A 66 15.21 -13.47 13.23
CA ALA A 66 15.75 -14.57 12.43
C ALA A 66 16.46 -14.11 11.13
N GLY A 67 16.63 -12.81 10.91
CA GLY A 67 17.32 -12.26 9.75
C GLY A 67 16.54 -12.36 8.43
N ARG A 68 15.22 -12.50 8.47
CA ARG A 68 14.36 -12.54 7.26
C ARG A 68 14.11 -11.14 6.71
N THR A 69 15.18 -10.44 6.31
CA THR A 69 15.18 -9.02 5.90
C THR A 69 15.66 -8.78 4.46
N PHE A 70 15.88 -9.86 3.71
CA PHE A 70 16.39 -9.80 2.34
C PHE A 70 15.33 -10.18 1.32
N TYR A 71 15.66 -10.00 0.03
CA TYR A 71 14.79 -10.35 -1.07
C TYR A 71 14.24 -11.76 -0.96
N THR A 72 13.02 -11.89 -1.45
CA THR A 72 12.31 -13.15 -1.58
C THR A 72 11.90 -13.37 -3.04
N TRP A 73 11.10 -14.39 -3.29
CA TRP A 73 10.50 -14.69 -4.57
C TRP A 73 9.69 -13.50 -5.10
N GLN A 74 9.74 -13.26 -6.41
CA GLN A 74 9.02 -12.13 -7.04
C GLN A 74 7.51 -12.14 -6.77
N ARG A 75 6.92 -13.32 -6.56
CA ARG A 75 5.50 -13.49 -6.24
C ARG A 75 5.21 -13.59 -4.73
N GLY A 76 6.22 -13.46 -3.87
CA GLY A 76 6.14 -13.69 -2.43
C GLY A 76 6.50 -15.12 -2.01
N ILE A 77 6.80 -15.32 -0.72
CA ILE A 77 7.20 -16.61 -0.16
C ILE A 77 6.15 -17.71 -0.43
N PRO A 78 6.56 -18.95 -0.80
CA PRO A 78 5.64 -20.04 -1.12
C PRO A 78 4.62 -20.32 -0.01
N GLU A 79 5.03 -20.20 1.26
CA GLU A 79 4.19 -20.47 2.42
C GLU A 79 3.05 -19.46 2.54
N LEU A 80 3.31 -18.18 2.27
CA LEU A 80 2.27 -17.14 2.27
C LEU A 80 1.29 -17.34 1.12
N ARG A 81 1.80 -17.66 -0.08
CA ARG A 81 0.95 -17.92 -1.25
C ARG A 81 0.03 -19.12 -1.02
N ALA A 82 0.57 -20.22 -0.48
CA ALA A 82 -0.22 -21.40 -0.14
C ALA A 82 -1.29 -21.10 0.93
N ALA A 83 -0.94 -20.32 1.96
CA ALA A 83 -1.89 -19.92 3.00
C ALA A 83 -3.03 -19.05 2.46
N ILE A 84 -2.73 -18.08 1.59
CA ILE A 84 -3.74 -17.23 0.94
C ILE A 84 -4.64 -18.07 0.03
N ALA A 85 -4.06 -18.93 -0.82
CA ALA A 85 -4.83 -19.78 -1.73
C ALA A 85 -5.80 -20.69 -0.96
N LYS A 86 -5.33 -21.33 0.12
CA LYS A 86 -6.16 -22.14 1.00
C LYS A 86 -7.31 -21.32 1.61
N TYR A 87 -7.00 -20.18 2.24
CA TYR A 87 -8.00 -19.32 2.87
C TYR A 87 -9.08 -18.87 1.88
N GLN A 88 -8.68 -18.43 0.69
CA GLN A 88 -9.59 -17.99 -0.36
C GLN A 88 -10.47 -19.14 -0.86
N SER A 89 -9.90 -20.34 -1.02
CA SER A 89 -10.66 -21.52 -1.42
C SER A 89 -11.68 -21.97 -0.38
N GLU A 90 -11.34 -21.93 0.90
CA GLU A 90 -12.26 -22.26 1.98
C GLU A 90 -13.38 -21.22 2.11
N LEU A 91 -13.03 -19.93 2.03
CA LEU A 91 -13.98 -18.83 2.17
C LEU A 91 -15.03 -18.81 1.05
N TYR A 92 -14.61 -19.08 -0.19
CA TYR A 92 -15.48 -18.95 -1.37
C TYR A 92 -15.92 -20.28 -1.99
N GLY A 93 -15.40 -21.41 -1.53
CA GLY A 93 -15.68 -22.73 -2.11
C GLY A 93 -15.14 -22.91 -3.55
N ILE A 94 -14.16 -22.10 -3.96
CA ILE A 94 -13.57 -22.11 -5.31
C ILE A 94 -12.08 -22.41 -5.20
N SER A 95 -11.60 -23.41 -5.95
CA SER A 95 -10.17 -23.75 -5.96
C SER A 95 -9.31 -22.59 -6.47
N CYS A 96 -8.36 -22.14 -5.65
CA CYS A 96 -7.36 -21.12 -5.96
C CYS A 96 -5.97 -21.76 -6.01
N ALA A 97 -5.18 -21.42 -7.01
CA ALA A 97 -3.80 -21.87 -7.11
C ALA A 97 -2.86 -20.95 -6.31
N ALA A 98 -1.83 -21.55 -5.69
CA ALA A 98 -0.76 -20.83 -4.99
C ALA A 98 0.30 -20.25 -5.95
#